data_AF-A0A6N4WF42-F1
#
_entry.id   AF-A0A6N4WF42-F1
#
_cell.length_a   1.000
_cell.length_b   1.000
_cell.length_c   1.000
_cell.angle_alpha   90.00
_cell.angle_beta   90.00
_cell.angle_gamma   90.00
#
_symmetry.space_group_name_H-M   'P 1'
#
loop_
_entity.id
_entity.type
_entity.pdbx_description
1 polymer ?
#
loop_
_entity_poly.entity_id
_entity_poly.type
_entity_poly.pdbx_seq_one_letter_code
_entity_poly.pdbx_strand_id
1 'polypeptide(L)'
;MTTTPPRLVRRPLDYLLIPAFILGIINAAALSLPEAIGIPVATDSPWPVLRALHTWAVEQEPQHLVMPPTLQASLLYDAFVQLPFLIVLTIGLWKLKQWPWLGILALVYSVSALMNMYFYFMQTFLGPDAPPHLGVYLPMNLPWMIVPILVAYRFWPYGADLSTTTD
;
A
#
# COMPACT_ATOMS: atom_id res chain seq x y z
N MET A 1 22.64 -28.86 -8.60
CA MET A 1 23.32 -28.03 -7.58
C MET A 1 22.26 -27.38 -6.71
N THR A 2 22.21 -27.66 -5.41
CA THR A 2 21.29 -27.00 -4.48
C THR A 2 21.87 -25.65 -4.08
N THR A 3 21.52 -24.60 -4.81
CA THR A 3 21.85 -23.23 -4.40
C THR A 3 21.06 -22.92 -3.13
N THR A 4 21.73 -22.87 -1.99
CA THR A 4 21.11 -22.43 -0.73
C THR A 4 20.57 -21.01 -0.96
N PRO A 5 19.26 -20.77 -0.78
CA PRO A 5 18.70 -19.44 -1.01
C PRO A 5 19.40 -18.43 -0.08
N PRO A 6 19.75 -17.23 -0.58
CA PRO A 6 20.46 -16.24 0.21
C PRO A 6 19.65 -15.90 1.46
N ARG A 7 20.31 -15.97 2.61
CA ARG A 7 19.66 -15.76 3.90
C ARG A 7 19.14 -14.32 4.00
N LEU A 8 17.86 -14.16 4.33
CA LEU A 8 17.30 -12.84 4.64
C LEU A 8 17.98 -12.26 5.88
N VAL A 9 18.72 -11.16 5.70
CA VAL A 9 19.35 -10.38 6.76
C VAL A 9 18.65 -9.03 6.90
N ARG A 10 18.70 -8.45 8.10
CA ARG A 10 18.15 -7.12 8.39
C ARG A 10 18.92 -6.07 7.57
N ARG A 11 18.21 -5.18 6.90
CA ARG A 11 18.79 -4.01 6.20
C ARG A 11 18.27 -2.71 6.81
N PRO A 12 19.00 -1.57 6.70
CA PRO A 12 18.53 -0.28 7.18
C PRO A 12 17.13 0.11 6.66
N LEU A 13 16.85 -0.22 5.39
CA LEU A 13 15.54 0.00 4.78
C LEU A 13 14.39 -0.73 5.51
N ASP A 14 14.65 -1.86 6.17
CA ASP A 14 13.62 -2.62 6.88
C ASP A 14 13.05 -1.82 8.08
N TYR A 15 13.83 -0.89 8.66
CA TYR A 15 13.37 0.00 9.74
C TYR A 15 12.41 1.09 9.26
N LEU A 16 12.40 1.38 7.96
CA LEU A 16 11.39 2.23 7.33
C LEU A 16 10.17 1.40 6.89
N LEU A 17 10.43 0.25 6.25
CA LEU A 17 9.37 -0.59 5.68
C LEU A 17 8.44 -1.17 6.74
N ILE A 18 8.97 -1.67 7.86
CA ILE A 18 8.13 -2.30 8.90
C ILE A 18 7.11 -1.31 9.48
N PRO A 19 7.49 -0.10 9.93
CA PRO A 19 6.51 0.91 10.36
C PRO A 19 5.51 1.28 9.26
N ALA A 20 5.96 1.42 8.01
CA ALA A 20 5.07 1.72 6.90
C ALA A 20 4.03 0.61 6.66
N PHE A 21 4.42 -0.66 6.81
CA PHE A 21 3.48 -1.78 6.70
C PHE A 21 2.47 -1.79 7.82
N ILE A 22 2.90 -1.50 9.06
CA ILE A 22 1.99 -1.37 10.20
C ILE A 22 0.99 -0.25 9.96
N LEU A 23 1.44 0.90 9.45
CA LEU A 23 0.57 2.01 9.08
C LEU A 23 -0.43 1.59 8.00
N GLY A 24 0.00 0.88 6.96
CA GLY A 24 -0.88 0.35 5.91
C GLY A 24 -1.89 -0.67 6.43
N ILE A 25 -1.51 -1.54 7.37
CA ILE A 25 -2.43 -2.47 8.05
C ILE A 25 -3.51 -1.70 8.81
N ILE A 26 -3.11 -0.69 9.59
CA ILE A 26 -4.04 0.15 10.33
C ILE A 26 -4.95 0.91 9.37
N ASN A 27 -4.41 1.50 8.30
CA ASN A 27 -5.18 2.24 7.30
C ASN A 27 -6.22 1.33 6.63
N ALA A 28 -5.81 0.16 6.14
CA ALA A 28 -6.70 -0.77 5.47
C ALA A 28 -7.82 -1.27 6.40
N ALA A 29 -7.50 -1.57 7.67
CA ALA A 29 -8.47 -2.13 8.62
C ALA A 29 -9.39 -1.07 9.26
N ALA A 30 -8.86 0.12 9.56
CA ALA A 30 -9.56 1.14 10.34
C ALA A 30 -10.11 2.29 9.49
N LEU A 31 -9.65 2.46 8.25
CA LEU A 31 -10.12 3.48 7.31
C LEU A 31 -10.73 2.83 6.07
N SER A 32 -9.94 2.14 5.25
CA SER A 32 -10.40 1.63 3.94
C SER A 32 -11.56 0.66 4.06
N LEU A 33 -11.47 -0.36 4.93
CA LEU A 33 -12.53 -1.35 5.09
C LEU A 33 -13.85 -0.75 5.60
N PRO A 34 -13.88 0.00 6.73
CA PRO A 34 -15.09 0.65 7.23
C PRO A 34 -15.77 1.55 6.19
N GLU A 35 -14.98 2.36 5.48
CA GLU A 35 -15.50 3.24 4.44
C GLU A 35 -16.09 2.42 3.29
N ALA A 36 -15.33 1.45 2.77
CA ALA A 36 -15.73 0.63 1.63
C ALA A 36 -17.04 -0.15 1.85
N ILE A 37 -17.34 -0.57 3.09
CA ILE A 37 -18.58 -1.27 3.44
C ILE A 37 -19.75 -0.33 3.73
N GLY A 38 -19.56 0.98 3.55
CA GLY A 38 -20.63 1.98 3.57
C GLY A 38 -20.75 2.77 4.88
N ILE A 39 -19.76 2.72 5.78
CA ILE A 39 -19.75 3.67 6.90
C ILE A 39 -19.40 5.06 6.35
N PRO A 40 -20.23 6.09 6.61
CA PRO A 40 -20.05 7.38 5.97
C PRO A 40 -18.84 8.13 6.54
N VAL A 41 -18.17 8.88 5.66
CA VAL A 41 -17.23 9.94 6.04
C VAL A 41 -18.03 11.21 6.32
N ALA A 42 -18.30 11.46 7.60
CA ALA A 42 -19.20 12.53 8.06
C ALA A 42 -18.77 13.03 9.45
N THR A 43 -19.13 14.27 9.81
CA THR A 43 -18.84 14.85 11.14
C THR A 43 -19.48 14.07 12.30
N ASP A 44 -20.57 13.38 12.02
CA ASP A 44 -21.31 12.53 12.97
C ASP A 44 -21.06 11.03 12.78
N SER A 45 -20.11 10.64 11.91
CA SER A 45 -19.84 9.24 11.56
C SER A 45 -19.66 8.35 12.79
N PRO A 46 -20.34 7.19 12.88
CA PRO A 46 -20.23 6.31 14.04
C PRO A 46 -18.82 5.73 14.20
N TRP A 47 -17.95 5.87 13.19
CA TRP A 47 -16.58 5.41 13.21
C TRP A 47 -15.59 6.59 13.39
N PRO A 48 -14.88 6.68 14.53
CA PRO A 48 -14.04 7.85 14.84
C PRO A 48 -12.98 8.18 13.80
N VAL A 49 -12.41 7.17 13.13
CA VAL A 49 -11.38 7.38 12.10
C VAL A 49 -11.97 8.05 10.85
N LEU A 50 -13.17 7.63 10.41
CA LEU A 50 -13.84 8.24 9.25
C LEU A 50 -14.37 9.64 9.59
N ARG A 51 -14.74 9.85 10.85
CA ARG A 51 -15.06 11.19 11.35
C ARG A 51 -13.86 12.13 11.26
N ALA A 52 -12.67 11.64 11.64
CA ALA A 52 -11.43 12.41 11.53
C ALA A 52 -11.02 12.65 10.06
N LEU A 53 -11.35 11.71 9.16
CA LEU A 53 -11.11 11.86 7.71
C LEU A 53 -11.99 12.95 7.08
N HIS A 54 -13.14 13.29 7.65
CA HIS A 54 -14.11 14.22 7.04
C HIS A 54 -13.50 15.58 6.69
N THR A 55 -12.67 16.18 7.56
CA THR A 55 -12.04 17.47 7.26
C THR A 55 -11.12 17.36 6.04
N TRP A 56 -10.32 16.29 5.96
CA TRP A 56 -9.47 16.02 4.79
C TRP A 56 -10.31 15.80 3.53
N ALA A 57 -11.40 15.05 3.62
CA ALA A 57 -12.31 14.81 2.50
C ALA A 57 -12.91 16.11 1.96
N VAL A 58 -13.34 17.03 2.83
CA VAL A 58 -13.85 18.35 2.41
C VAL A 58 -12.76 19.20 1.75
N GLU A 59 -11.54 19.20 2.30
CA GLU A 59 -10.49 20.11 1.88
C GLU A 59 -9.64 19.60 0.69
N GLN A 60 -9.49 18.29 0.55
CA GLN A 60 -8.50 17.68 -0.35
C GLN A 60 -9.08 16.57 -1.22
N GLU A 61 -9.96 15.71 -0.69
CA GLU A 61 -10.45 14.53 -1.40
C GLU A 61 -11.99 14.35 -1.30
N PRO A 62 -12.78 15.19 -1.99
CA PRO A 62 -14.25 15.17 -1.91
C PRO A 62 -14.88 13.84 -2.35
N GLN A 63 -14.14 13.03 -3.11
CA GLN A 63 -14.54 11.67 -3.47
C GLN A 63 -14.85 10.76 -2.27
N HIS A 64 -14.31 11.02 -1.07
CA HIS A 64 -14.69 10.28 0.14
C HIS A 64 -16.08 10.67 0.69
N LEU A 65 -16.59 11.86 0.32
CA LEU A 65 -17.93 12.31 0.69
C LEU A 65 -19.00 11.72 -0.24
N VAL A 66 -18.67 11.55 -1.52
CA VAL A 66 -19.52 10.93 -2.54
C VAL A 66 -18.71 9.87 -3.27
N MET A 67 -18.68 8.68 -2.69
CA MET A 67 -17.79 7.59 -3.11
C MET A 67 -18.13 7.06 -4.51
N PRO A 68 -17.24 7.25 -5.52
CA PRO A 68 -17.40 6.59 -6.80
C PRO A 68 -17.10 5.09 -6.68
N PRO A 69 -17.66 4.23 -7.56
CA PRO A 69 -17.39 2.79 -7.54
C PRO A 69 -15.90 2.43 -7.65
N THR A 70 -15.11 3.26 -8.35
CA THR A 70 -13.66 3.10 -8.49
C THR A 70 -12.92 3.27 -7.16
N LEU A 71 -13.29 4.28 -6.37
CA LEU A 71 -12.75 4.48 -5.02
C LEU A 71 -13.17 3.32 -4.11
N GLN A 72 -14.45 2.95 -4.12
CA GLN A 72 -14.93 1.82 -3.32
C GLN A 72 -14.15 0.53 -3.64
N ALA A 73 -13.91 0.24 -4.93
CA ALA A 73 -13.11 -0.89 -5.36
C ALA A 73 -11.65 -0.80 -4.86
N SER A 74 -11.03 0.38 -4.92
CA SER A 74 -9.67 0.62 -4.40
C SER A 74 -9.60 0.35 -2.89
N LEU A 75 -10.58 0.82 -2.11
CA LEU A 75 -10.61 0.63 -0.66
C LEU A 75 -10.87 -0.84 -0.26
N LEU A 76 -11.74 -1.54 -0.99
CA LEU A 76 -11.91 -3.00 -0.84
C LEU A 76 -10.62 -3.74 -1.20
N TYR A 77 -9.89 -3.28 -2.22
CA TYR A 77 -8.62 -3.87 -2.61
C TYR A 77 -7.56 -3.72 -1.52
N ASP A 78 -7.50 -2.56 -0.86
CA ASP A 78 -6.64 -2.37 0.31
C ASP A 78 -6.99 -3.36 1.43
N ALA A 79 -8.28 -3.50 1.74
CA ALA A 79 -8.77 -4.34 2.82
C ALA A 79 -8.59 -5.85 2.59
N PHE A 80 -8.84 -6.33 1.37
CA PHE A 80 -8.89 -7.77 1.09
C PHE A 80 -7.65 -8.31 0.37
N VAL A 81 -6.85 -7.44 -0.25
CA VAL A 81 -5.65 -7.85 -0.98
C VAL A 81 -4.39 -7.30 -0.32
N GLN A 82 -4.32 -5.98 -0.09
CA GLN A 82 -3.10 -5.38 0.46
C GLN A 82 -2.88 -5.74 1.92
N LEU A 83 -3.93 -5.71 2.74
CA LEU A 83 -3.85 -6.01 4.16
C LEU A 83 -3.25 -7.42 4.44
N PRO A 84 -3.72 -8.53 3.83
CA PRO A 84 -3.08 -9.83 3.99
C PRO A 84 -1.61 -9.84 3.59
N PHE A 85 -1.25 -9.20 2.46
CA PHE A 85 0.15 -9.12 2.04
C PHE A 85 1.00 -8.37 3.06
N LEU A 86 0.54 -7.20 3.51
CA LEU A 86 1.26 -6.39 4.50
C LEU A 86 1.46 -7.15 5.81
N ILE A 87 0.48 -7.92 6.28
CA ILE A 87 0.62 -8.77 7.47
C ILE A 87 1.73 -9.81 7.26
N VAL A 88 1.68 -10.54 6.15
CA VAL A 88 2.68 -11.59 5.81
C VAL A 88 4.08 -11.00 5.67
N LEU A 89 4.21 -9.87 4.95
CA LEU A 89 5.49 -9.18 4.75
C LEU A 89 6.04 -8.61 6.05
N THR A 90 5.18 -8.05 6.92
CA THR A 90 5.57 -7.58 8.25
C THR A 90 6.14 -8.72 9.08
N ILE A 91 5.45 -9.85 9.16
CA ILE A 91 5.92 -11.03 9.90
C ILE A 91 7.22 -11.57 9.29
N GLY A 92 7.26 -11.66 7.95
CA GLY A 92 8.39 -12.17 7.19
C GLY A 92 9.67 -11.36 7.43
N LEU A 93 9.59 -10.03 7.29
CA LEU A 93 10.70 -9.13 7.59
C LEU A 93 11.01 -9.12 9.09
N TRP A 94 10.03 -8.87 9.97
CA TRP A 94 10.27 -8.76 11.42
C TRP A 94 10.98 -10.00 11.98
N LYS A 95 10.52 -11.20 11.61
CA LYS A 95 11.09 -12.46 12.10
C LYS A 95 12.20 -13.03 11.20
N LEU A 96 12.64 -12.30 10.17
CA LEU A 96 13.67 -12.72 9.20
C LEU A 96 13.40 -14.12 8.62
N LYS A 97 12.14 -14.37 8.23
CA LYS A 97 11.69 -15.66 7.69
C LYS A 97 12.35 -15.96 6.35
N GLN A 98 12.70 -17.23 6.14
CA GLN A 98 13.33 -17.74 4.92
C GLN A 98 12.31 -18.45 4.02
N TRP A 99 11.08 -17.95 3.98
CA TRP A 99 10.06 -18.56 3.12
C TRP A 99 10.45 -18.36 1.65
N PRO A 100 10.54 -19.44 0.85
CA PRO A 100 11.07 -19.36 -0.52
C PRO A 100 10.22 -18.47 -1.43
N TRP A 101 8.95 -18.25 -1.08
CA TRP A 101 8.00 -17.41 -1.81
C TRP A 101 7.90 -15.97 -1.30
N LEU A 102 8.61 -15.59 -0.23
CA LEU A 102 8.47 -14.25 0.38
C LEU A 102 8.84 -13.13 -0.58
N GLY A 103 9.90 -13.32 -1.38
CA GLY A 103 10.31 -12.35 -2.40
C GLY A 103 9.28 -12.21 -3.52
N ILE A 104 8.69 -13.32 -3.98
CA ILE A 104 7.64 -13.31 -4.99
C ILE A 104 6.42 -12.55 -4.45
N LEU A 105 5.97 -12.85 -3.23
CA LEU A 105 4.85 -12.13 -2.62
C LEU A 105 5.14 -10.64 -2.44
N ALA A 106 6.37 -10.28 -2.07
CA ALA A 106 6.77 -8.89 -1.95
C ALA A 106 6.67 -8.14 -3.30
N LEU A 107 7.09 -8.77 -4.40
CA LEU A 107 6.98 -8.19 -5.73
C LEU A 107 5.53 -8.11 -6.21
N VAL A 108 4.72 -9.15 -5.96
CA VAL A 108 3.27 -9.14 -6.26
C VAL A 108 2.57 -8.01 -5.50
N TYR A 109 2.83 -7.89 -4.20
CA TYR A 109 2.36 -6.76 -3.38
C TYR A 109 2.80 -5.41 -3.96
N SER A 110 4.07 -5.31 -4.38
CA SER A 110 4.61 -4.03 -4.87
C SER A 110 3.91 -3.59 -6.14
N VAL A 111 3.75 -4.50 -7.11
CA VAL A 111 3.04 -4.23 -8.37
C VAL A 111 1.57 -3.94 -8.11
N SER A 112 0.91 -4.73 -7.26
CA SER A 112 -0.51 -4.53 -6.97
C SER A 112 -0.77 -3.18 -6.32
N ALA A 113 0.06 -2.77 -5.34
CA ALA A 113 -0.09 -1.49 -4.66
C ALA A 113 0.19 -0.31 -5.60
N LEU A 114 1.19 -0.43 -6.48
CA LEU A 114 1.44 0.57 -7.51
C LEU A 114 0.28 0.71 -8.48
N MET A 115 -0.32 -0.40 -8.92
CA MET A 115 -1.49 -0.35 -9.80
C MET A 115 -2.69 0.27 -9.10
N ASN A 116 -2.92 -0.05 -7.82
CA ASN A 116 -4.01 0.56 -7.04
C ASN A 116 -3.82 2.07 -6.93
N MET A 117 -2.60 2.52 -6.59
CA MET A 117 -2.27 3.95 -6.52
C MET A 117 -2.36 4.65 -7.87
N TYR A 118 -1.99 3.98 -8.96
CA TYR A 118 -2.18 4.52 -10.31
C TYR A 118 -3.66 4.79 -10.58
N PHE A 119 -4.55 3.82 -10.37
CA PHE A 119 -5.99 4.01 -10.58
C PHE A 119 -6.59 5.04 -9.61
N TYR A 120 -6.15 5.02 -8.35
CA TYR A 120 -6.52 6.03 -7.35
C TYR A 120 -6.18 7.44 -7.83
N PHE A 121 -4.94 7.67 -8.26
CA PHE A 121 -4.52 8.97 -8.79
C PHE A 121 -5.20 9.36 -10.10
N MET A 122 -5.46 8.41 -11.00
CA MET A 122 -6.23 8.69 -12.21
C MET A 122 -7.65 9.17 -11.85
N GLN A 123 -8.31 8.51 -10.90
CA GLN A 123 -9.62 8.93 -10.40
C GLN A 123 -9.53 10.31 -9.72
N THR A 124 -8.53 10.53 -8.87
CA THR A 124 -8.42 11.78 -8.10
C THR A 124 -8.07 12.97 -8.99
N PHE A 125 -7.11 12.85 -9.91
CA PHE A 125 -6.63 13.99 -10.71
C PHE A 125 -7.42 14.22 -12.00
N LEU A 126 -8.05 13.19 -12.56
CA LEU A 126 -8.89 13.32 -13.77
C LEU A 126 -10.39 13.28 -13.45
N GLY A 127 -10.75 13.06 -12.19
CA GLY A 127 -12.12 13.15 -11.70
C GLY A 127 -12.62 14.60 -11.61
N PRO A 128 -13.89 14.78 -11.23
CA PRO A 128 -14.52 16.11 -11.19
C PRO A 128 -13.92 17.03 -10.13
N ASP A 129 -13.40 16.47 -9.04
CA ASP A 129 -12.98 17.21 -7.84
C ASP A 129 -11.50 16.95 -7.53
N ALA A 130 -10.61 17.46 -8.38
CA ALA A 130 -9.17 17.34 -8.17
C ALA A 130 -8.70 18.12 -6.92
N PRO A 131 -7.66 17.66 -6.21
CA PRO A 131 -7.21 18.30 -4.98
C PRO A 131 -6.76 19.75 -5.20
N PRO A 132 -7.25 20.72 -4.42
CA PRO A 132 -6.94 22.13 -4.62
C PRO A 132 -5.50 22.48 -4.19
N HIS A 133 -4.88 21.67 -3.32
CA HIS A 133 -3.58 21.96 -2.71
C HIS A 133 -2.60 20.77 -2.83
N LEU A 134 -1.95 20.65 -4.00
CA LEU A 134 -1.01 19.55 -4.28
C LEU A 134 0.14 19.43 -3.27
N GLY A 135 0.62 20.55 -2.73
CA GLY A 135 1.67 20.57 -1.71
C GLY A 135 1.26 19.94 -0.37
N VAL A 136 -0.04 19.83 -0.10
CA VAL A 136 -0.61 19.15 1.07
C VAL A 136 -1.01 17.72 0.72
N TYR A 137 -1.65 17.55 -0.44
CA TYR A 137 -2.12 16.28 -0.95
C TYR A 137 -1.01 15.25 -1.17
N LEU A 138 0.05 15.64 -1.91
CA LEU A 138 1.08 14.71 -2.36
C LEU A 138 1.90 14.13 -1.19
N PRO A 139 2.32 14.90 -0.17
CA PRO A 139 3.00 14.31 0.98
C PRO A 139 2.18 13.27 1.74
N MET A 140 0.85 13.39 1.74
CA MET A 140 -0.04 12.42 2.40
C MET A 140 -0.26 11.16 1.55
N ASN A 141 -0.29 11.29 0.22
CA ASN A 141 -0.65 10.19 -0.67
C ASN A 141 0.53 9.51 -1.38
N LEU A 142 1.60 10.23 -1.72
CA LEU A 142 2.80 9.67 -2.35
C LEU A 142 3.48 8.55 -1.55
N PRO A 143 3.51 8.55 -0.20
CA PRO A 143 4.07 7.44 0.56
C PRO A 143 3.47 6.08 0.18
N TRP A 144 2.17 6.03 -0.14
CA TRP A 144 1.48 4.80 -0.56
C TRP A 144 1.98 4.26 -1.90
N MET A 145 2.60 5.09 -2.73
CA MET A 145 3.27 4.67 -3.98
C MET A 145 4.77 4.40 -3.76
N ILE A 146 5.45 5.23 -2.95
CA ILE A 146 6.89 5.14 -2.70
C ILE A 146 7.24 3.86 -1.92
N VAL A 147 6.48 3.52 -0.89
CA VAL A 147 6.75 2.34 -0.06
C VAL A 147 6.76 1.04 -0.89
N PRO A 148 5.76 0.75 -1.74
CA PRO A 148 5.81 -0.36 -2.68
C PRO A 148 7.05 -0.40 -3.58
N ILE A 149 7.51 0.75 -4.09
CA ILE A 149 8.75 0.82 -4.89
C ILE A 149 9.95 0.38 -4.05
N LEU A 150 10.02 0.82 -2.79
CA LEU A 150 11.08 0.43 -1.87
C LEU A 150 11.00 -1.06 -1.50
N VAL A 151 9.79 -1.65 -1.42
CA VAL A 151 9.62 -3.10 -1.26
C VAL A 151 10.15 -3.84 -2.48
N ALA A 152 9.78 -3.42 -3.69
CA ALA A 152 10.31 -4.01 -4.91
C ALA A 152 11.84 -3.93 -4.94
N TYR A 153 12.41 -2.76 -4.64
CA TYR A 153 13.87 -2.59 -4.52
C TYR A 153 14.50 -3.52 -3.48
N ARG A 154 13.85 -3.70 -2.32
CA ARG A 154 14.34 -4.54 -1.22
C ARG A 154 14.42 -6.02 -1.59
N PHE A 155 13.45 -6.49 -2.38
CA PHE A 155 13.29 -7.88 -2.78
C PHE A 155 13.68 -8.14 -4.24
N TRP A 156 14.16 -7.12 -4.94
CA TRP A 156 14.63 -7.26 -6.32
C TRP A 156 15.76 -8.30 -6.37
N PRO A 157 15.71 -9.24 -7.32
CA PRO A 157 16.78 -10.21 -7.51
C PRO A 157 18.02 -9.49 -8.04
N TYR A 158 18.83 -8.92 -7.16
CA TYR A 158 20.22 -8.62 -7.48
C TYR A 158 20.92 -9.97 -7.71
N GLY A 159 21.08 -10.38 -8.97
CA GLY A 159 21.84 -11.57 -9.33
C GLY A 159 21.03 -12.85 -9.59
N ALA A 160 19.93 -12.77 -10.35
CA ALA A 160 19.75 -13.86 -11.32
C ALA A 160 20.90 -13.71 -12.32
N ASP A 161 21.96 -14.50 -12.15
CA ASP A 161 23.11 -14.54 -13.03
C ASP A 161 22.63 -14.72 -14.49
N LEU A 162 22.58 -13.62 -15.25
CA LEU A 162 22.46 -13.64 -16.71
C LEU A 162 23.78 -14.07 -17.37
N SER A 163 24.76 -14.53 -16.58
CA SER A 163 26.10 -14.94 -16.99
C SER A 163 26.21 -16.44 -17.30
N THR A 164 25.15 -17.24 -17.14
CA THR A 164 25.19 -18.70 -17.38
C THR A 164 24.61 -19.14 -18.72
N THR A 165 24.49 -18.23 -19.70
CA THR A 165 24.02 -18.59 -21.05
C THR A 165 25.07 -18.25 -22.12
N THR A 166 26.22 -18.89 -22.03
CA THR A 166 27.11 -19.11 -23.18
C THR A 166 27.67 -20.52 -23.06
N ASP A 167 26.95 -21.48 -23.65
CA ASP A 167 27.49 -22.73 -24.16
C ASP A 167 27.54 -22.62 -25.69
#